data_AF-A0AAW2ZDI6-F1
#
_entry.id   AF-A0AAW2ZDI6-F1
#
_cell.length_a   1.000
_cell.length_b   1.000
_cell.length_c   1.000
_cell.angle_alpha   90.00
_cell.angle_beta   90.00
_cell.angle_gamma   90.00
#
_symmetry.space_group_name_H-M   'P 1'
#
loop_
_entity.id
_entity.type
_entity.pdbx_description
1 polymer ?
#
loop_
_entity_poly.entity_id
_entity_poly.type
_entity_poly.pdbx_seq_one_letter_code
_entity_poly.pdbx_strand_id
1 'polypeptide(L)' 'MDSRVELKITHSQQSNAAENVAWNKGSFNIAKTAVDGWINSPGHRKNMLDDHDLCGISIHVNVKGEFYFTQLFAKRE' A
#
# COMPACT_ATOMS: atom_id res chain seq x y z
N MET A 1 -1.40 31.12 3.71
CA MET A 1 -2.13 29.84 3.83
C MET A 1 -1.10 28.76 3.53
N ASP A 2 -0.38 28.35 4.56
CA ASP A 2 0.78 27.46 4.47
C ASP A 2 0.30 26.03 4.68
N SER A 3 0.28 25.21 3.62
CA SER A 3 -0.24 23.84 3.64
C SER A 3 0.90 22.82 3.78
N ARG A 4 1.77 23.01 4.77
CA ARG A 4 2.78 22.01 5.11
C ARG A 4 2.13 20.88 5.90
N VAL A 5 2.03 19.71 5.29
CA VAL A 5 1.74 18.46 5.97
C VAL A 5 2.94 18.15 6.88
N GLU A 6 2.77 18.25 8.18
CA GLU A 6 3.78 17.79 9.14
C GLU A 6 3.83 16.26 9.13
N LEU A 7 4.87 15.70 8.52
CA LEU A 7 5.23 14.30 8.67
C LEU A 7 5.86 14.12 10.07
N LYS A 8 5.04 13.77 11.06
CA LYS A 8 5.54 13.29 12.34
C LYS A 8 6.14 11.90 12.13
N ILE A 9 7.44 11.84 11.90
CA ILE A 9 8.18 10.58 11.87
C ILE A 9 8.45 10.18 13.32
N THR A 10 7.54 9.42 13.89
CA THR A 10 7.79 8.69 15.14
C THR A 10 8.63 7.47 14.79
N HIS A 11 9.89 7.43 15.23
CA HIS A 11 10.75 6.24 15.12
C HIS A 11 10.23 5.17 16.09
N SER A 12 9.28 4.36 15.63
CA SER A 12 8.87 3.12 16.29
C SER A 12 9.51 1.98 15.50
N GLN A 13 10.26 1.13 16.19
CA GLN A 13 10.73 -0.15 15.65
C GLN A 13 9.52 -1.07 15.57
N GLN A 14 8.71 -0.91 14.52
CA GLN A 14 7.56 -1.76 14.26
C GLN A 14 8.05 -3.20 14.05
N SER A 15 7.84 -4.05 15.04
CA SER A 15 8.29 -5.46 15.02
C SER A 15 7.50 -6.33 14.05
N ASN A 16 6.35 -5.84 13.57
CA ASN A 16 5.51 -6.52 12.60
C ASN A 16 5.01 -5.54 11.51
N ALA A 17 5.68 -5.54 10.36
CA ALA A 17 5.34 -4.72 9.20
C ALA A 17 5.42 -5.57 7.91
N ALA A 18 4.59 -5.23 6.93
CA ALA A 18 4.56 -5.91 5.63
C ALA A 18 4.24 -4.93 4.49
N GLU A 19 4.60 -5.31 3.26
CA GLU A 19 4.37 -4.50 2.06
C GLU A 19 3.82 -5.37 0.92
N ASN A 20 2.82 -4.83 0.21
CA ASN A 20 2.42 -5.29 -1.10
C ASN A 20 2.65 -4.18 -2.12
N VAL A 21 3.17 -4.54 -3.29
CA VAL A 21 3.31 -3.63 -4.44
C VAL A 21 2.53 -4.15 -5.63
N ALA A 22 2.00 -3.26 -6.44
CA ALA A 22 1.40 -3.61 -7.72
C ALA A 22 1.67 -2.55 -8.77
N TRP A 23 1.67 -2.97 -10.02
CA TRP A 23 1.69 -2.09 -11.18
C TRP A 23 0.56 -2.49 -12.11
N ASN A 24 -0.17 -1.52 -12.63
CA ASN A 24 -1.11 -1.77 -13.73
C ASN A 24 -1.23 -0.57 -14.67
N LYS A 25 -1.68 -0.88 -15.89
CA LYS A 25 -1.92 0.08 -16.97
C LYS A 25 -3.12 -0.39 -17.79
N GLY A 26 -3.96 0.55 -18.22
CA GLY A 26 -5.06 0.24 -19.15
C GLY A 26 -6.26 -0.51 -18.56
N SER A 27 -6.37 -0.61 -17.23
CA SER A 27 -7.59 -1.10 -16.57
C SER A 27 -8.57 0.04 -16.32
N PHE A 28 -9.87 -0.19 -16.59
CA PHE A 28 -10.94 0.75 -16.22
C PHE A 28 -11.16 0.82 -14.69
N ASN A 29 -10.70 -0.19 -13.95
CA ASN A 29 -10.81 -0.24 -12.49
C ASN A 29 -9.47 -0.64 -11.87
N ILE A 30 -8.54 0.31 -11.88
CA ILE A 30 -7.15 0.16 -11.42
C ILE A 30 -7.03 -0.34 -9.97
N ALA A 31 -7.96 0.07 -9.10
CA ALA A 31 -7.96 -0.31 -7.69
C ALA A 31 -8.37 -1.77 -7.51
N LYS A 32 -9.46 -2.18 -8.18
CA LYS A 32 -9.88 -3.58 -8.15
C LYS A 32 -8.80 -4.50 -8.74
N THR A 33 -8.18 -4.10 -9.86
CA THR A 33 -7.09 -4.87 -10.47
C THR A 33 -5.91 -5.06 -9.51
N ALA A 34 -5.50 -4.03 -8.77
CA ALA A 34 -4.43 -4.15 -7.78
C ALA A 34 -4.83 -5.06 -6.61
N VAL A 35 -6.01 -4.85 -6.02
CA VAL A 35 -6.49 -5.63 -4.87
C VAL A 35 -6.72 -7.09 -5.22
N ASP A 36 -7.38 -7.39 -6.35
CA ASP A 36 -7.55 -8.76 -6.83
C ASP A 36 -6.18 -9.43 -7.08
N GLY A 37 -5.22 -8.69 -7.62
CA GLY A 37 -3.86 -9.18 -7.84
C GLY A 37 -3.16 -9.56 -6.53
N TRP A 38 -3.31 -8.76 -5.48
CA TRP A 38 -2.82 -9.10 -4.15
C TRP A 38 -3.57 -10.30 -3.54
N ILE A 39 -4.90 -10.37 -3.70
CA ILE A 39 -5.71 -11.48 -3.18
C ILE A 39 -5.29 -12.81 -3.81
N ASN A 40 -5.01 -12.80 -5.12
CA ASN A 40 -4.67 -14.02 -5.86
C ASN A 40 -3.20 -14.43 -5.74
N SER A 41 -2.34 -13.60 -5.12
CA SER A 41 -0.94 -13.94 -4.84
C SER A 41 -0.80 -14.45 -3.40
N PRO A 42 -0.36 -15.70 -3.16
CA PRO A 42 -0.25 -16.24 -1.81
C PRO A 42 0.59 -15.39 -0.84
N GLY A 43 1.70 -14.81 -1.32
CA GLY A 43 2.55 -13.96 -0.50
C GLY A 43 1.87 -12.64 -0.13
N HIS A 44 1.26 -11.96 -1.11
CA HIS A 44 0.54 -10.71 -0.83
C HIS A 44 -0.71 -10.95 0.03
N ARG A 45 -1.41 -12.07 -0.21
CA ARG A 45 -2.55 -12.49 0.59
C ARG A 45 -2.16 -12.81 2.02
N LYS A 46 -0.97 -13.40 2.25
CA LYS A 46 -0.44 -13.58 3.60
C LYS A 46 -0.30 -12.22 4.30
N ASN A 47 0.34 -11.24 3.67
CA ASN A 47 0.50 -9.90 4.24
C ASN A 47 -0.85 -9.24 4.59
N MET A 48 -1.88 -9.42 3.75
CA MET A 48 -3.23 -8.88 4.00
C MET A 48 -4.00 -9.55 5.14
N LEU A 49 -3.62 -10.77 5.52
CA LEU A 49 -4.30 -11.58 6.54
C LEU A 49 -3.46 -11.74 7.82
N ASP A 50 -2.29 -11.12 7.88
CA ASP A 50 -1.44 -11.13 9.06
C ASP A 50 -1.99 -10.21 10.16
N ASP A 51 -1.42 -10.29 11.37
CA ASP A 51 -1.86 -9.50 12.52
C ASP A 51 -1.35 -8.05 12.44
N HIS A 52 -2.02 -7.26 11.63
CA HIS A 52 -1.82 -5.82 11.48
C HIS A 52 -3.11 -5.06 11.81
N ASP A 53 -2.99 -3.90 12.45
CA ASP A 53 -4.13 -3.03 12.77
C ASP A 53 -4.04 -1.65 12.09
N LEU A 54 -2.98 -1.43 11.30
CA LEU A 54 -2.79 -0.28 10.44
C LEU A 54 -2.57 -0.72 9.00
N CYS A 55 -3.22 -0.03 8.06
CA CYS A 55 -3.02 -0.19 6.63
C CYS A 55 -2.99 1.19 5.96
N GLY A 56 -1.95 1.46 5.18
CA GLY A 56 -1.84 2.64 4.32
C GLY A 56 -1.69 2.24 2.87
N ILE A 57 -2.43 2.89 1.96
CA ILE A 57 -2.32 2.66 0.52
C ILE A 57 -1.96 3.96 -0.18
N SER A 58 -0.95 3.90 -1.04
CA SER A 58 -0.55 5.01 -1.91
C SER A 58 -0.58 4.58 -3.37
N ILE A 59 -0.85 5.56 -4.24
CA ILE A 59 -0.88 5.37 -5.68
C ILE A 59 -0.04 6.48 -6.31
N HIS A 60 0.92 6.09 -7.14
CA HIS A 60 1.67 7.01 -7.97
C HIS A 60 1.31 6.79 -9.44
N VAL A 61 1.14 7.88 -10.18
CA VAL A 61 0.84 7.86 -11.61
C VAL A 61 1.95 8.58 -12.36
N ASN A 62 2.58 7.89 -13.30
CA ASN A 62 3.60 8.52 -14.14
C ASN A 62 2.99 9.20 -15.37
N VAL A 63 3.81 9.93 -16.14
CA VAL A 63 3.39 10.65 -17.36
C VAL A 63 2.84 9.76 -18.47
N LYS A 64 3.05 8.45 -18.40
CA LYS A 64 2.53 7.46 -19.36
C LYS A 64 1.19 6.86 -18.93
N GLY A 65 0.61 7.35 -17.82
CA GLY A 65 -0.63 6.82 -17.25
C GLY A 65 -0.47 5.44 -16.62
N GLU A 66 0.73 5.09 -16.18
CA GLU A 66 0.98 3.85 -15.44
C GLU A 66 0.78 4.07 -13.95
N PHE A 67 0.06 3.16 -13.30
CA PHE A 67 -0.29 3.23 -11.90
C PHE A 67 0.57 2.27 -11.09
N TYR A 68 1.20 2.80 -10.05
CA TYR A 68 2.02 2.07 -9.10
C TYR A 68 1.36 2.16 -7.73
N PHE A 69 1.09 1.00 -7.14
CA PHE A 69 0.40 0.87 -5.86
C PHE A 69 1.39 0.34 -4.83
N THR A 70 1.35 0.95 -3.64
CA THR A 70 1.99 0.42 -2.45
C THR A 70 0.95 0.30 -1.36
N GLN A 71 0.89 -0.85 -0.71
CA GLN A 71 0.09 -1.11 0.47
C GLN A 71 1.05 -1.49 1.60
N LEU A 72 1.07 -0.67 2.65
CA LEU A 72 1.90 -0.87 3.83
C LEU A 72 1.03 -1.31 4.99
N PHE A 73 1.53 -2.27 5.75
CA PHE A 73 0.92 -2.77 6.96
C PHE A 73 1.84 -2.57 8.15
N ALA A 74 1.24 -2.30 9.30
CA ALA A 74 1.94 -2.11 10.57
C ALA A 74 1.05 -2.57 11.74
N LYS A 75 1.67 -2.85 12.88
CA LYS A 75 0.99 -3.22 14.12
C LYS A 75 1.40 -2.24 15.23
N ARG A 76 0.43 -1.49 15.75
CA ARG A 76 0.70 -0.64 16.92
C ARG A 76 1.11 -1.49 18.11
N GLU A 77 2.08 -0.98 18.87
CA GLU A 77 2.48 -1.52 20.18
C GLU A 77 1.36 -1.38 21.21
#